data_AF-A0A523W9N6-F1
#
_entry.id   AF-A0A523W9N6-F1
#
_cell.length_a   1.000
_cell.length_b   1.000
_cell.length_c   1.000
_cell.angle_alpha   90.00
_cell.angle_beta   90.00
_cell.angle_gamma   90.00
#
_symmetry.space_group_name_H-M   'P 1'
#
loop_
_entity.id
_entity.type
_entity.pdbx_description
1 polymer ?
#
loop_
_entity_poly.entity_id
_entity_poly.type
_entity_poly.pdbx_seq_one_letter_code
_entity_poly.pdbx_strand_id
1 'polypeptide(L)'
;MSSELSRETRKLEIRLEDYMKAEQEFVEHVKECVRLFRELMDGLEEKGKASSSDEIEELSRIRNDAIKALSQVLKSEGNIEHEKSHIFESYGALVLCLEKTFEKLE
;
A
#
# COMPACT_ATOMS: atom_id res chain seq x y z
N MET A 1 -9.98 30.37 15.22
CA MET A 1 -8.64 30.37 15.82
C MET A 1 -8.32 28.99 16.41
N SER A 2 -8.98 28.57 17.49
CA SER A 2 -9.12 27.13 17.81
C SER A 2 -9.62 26.34 16.59
N SER A 3 -10.50 26.94 15.78
CA SER A 3 -11.01 26.37 14.54
C SER A 3 -9.95 26.00 13.48
N GLU A 4 -8.82 26.70 13.38
CA GLU A 4 -7.83 26.43 12.31
C GLU A 4 -6.88 25.32 12.72
N LEU A 5 -6.34 25.38 13.94
CA LEU A 5 -5.59 24.26 14.52
C LEU A 5 -6.46 23.00 14.62
N SER A 6 -7.73 23.14 15.05
CA SER A 6 -8.69 22.04 15.08
C SER A 6 -8.97 21.49 13.69
N ARG A 7 -9.10 22.35 12.66
CA ARG A 7 -9.27 21.91 11.26
C ARG A 7 -8.06 21.14 10.77
N GLU A 8 -6.85 21.64 10.95
CA GLU A 8 -5.64 20.93 10.50
C GLU A 8 -5.41 19.64 11.29
N THR A 9 -5.78 19.59 12.57
CA THR A 9 -5.76 18.37 13.39
C THR A 9 -6.74 17.34 12.81
N ARG A 10 -7.98 17.75 12.53
CA ARG A 10 -8.98 16.87 11.90
C ARG A 10 -8.54 16.38 10.52
N LYS A 11 -7.86 17.23 9.75
CA LYS A 11 -7.30 16.86 8.44
C LYS A 11 -6.22 15.78 8.57
N LEU A 12 -5.35 15.89 9.58
CA LEU A 12 -4.37 14.84 9.87
C LEU A 12 -5.05 13.52 10.26
N GLU A 13 -6.08 13.56 11.11
CA GLU A 13 -6.84 12.36 11.49
C GLU A 13 -7.39 11.63 10.27
N ILE A 14 -8.04 12.35 9.35
CA ILE A 14 -8.59 11.77 8.11
C ILE A 14 -7.48 11.17 7.24
N ARG A 15 -6.38 11.91 7.04
CA ARG A 15 -5.23 11.43 6.25
C ARG A 15 -4.60 10.18 6.85
N LEU A 16 -4.57 10.07 8.18
CA LEU A 16 -4.09 8.87 8.86
C LEU A 16 -5.04 7.68 8.63
N GLU A 17 -6.36 7.89 8.74
CA GLU A 17 -7.35 6.86 8.44
C GLU A 17 -7.23 6.36 6.99
N ASP A 18 -7.01 7.27 6.03
CA ASP A 18 -6.88 6.90 4.62
C ASP A 18 -5.55 6.17 4.33
N TYR A 19 -4.45 6.60 4.95
CA TYR A 19 -3.18 5.86 4.93
C TYR A 19 -3.34 4.44 5.48
N MET A 20 -4.01 4.27 6.62
CA MET A 20 -4.22 2.95 7.23
C MET A 20 -5.07 2.03 6.33
N LYS A 21 -6.09 2.57 5.64
CA LYS A 21 -6.87 1.80 4.65
C LYS A 21 -6.00 1.36 3.47
N ALA A 22 -5.20 2.28 2.92
CA ALA A 22 -4.28 1.98 1.82
C ALA A 22 -3.24 0.92 2.22
N GLU A 23 -2.71 1.01 3.44
CA GLU A 23 -1.78 0.02 3.99
C GLU A 23 -2.44 -1.36 4.16
N GLN A 24 -3.68 -1.40 4.64
CA GLN A 24 -4.43 -2.65 4.74
C GLN A 24 -4.67 -3.30 3.37
N GLU A 25 -5.05 -2.52 2.36
CA GLU A 25 -5.23 -3.01 0.99
C GLU A 25 -3.91 -3.55 0.41
N PHE A 26 -2.81 -2.84 0.60
CA PHE A 26 -1.47 -3.30 0.20
C PHE A 26 -1.10 -4.62 0.86
N VAL A 27 -1.36 -4.78 2.17
CA VAL A 27 -1.08 -6.04 2.88
C VAL A 27 -1.86 -7.20 2.26
N GLU A 28 -3.12 -7.00 1.89
CA GLU A 28 -3.91 -8.03 1.21
C GLU A 28 -3.36 -8.36 -0.19
N HIS A 29 -2.92 -7.36 -0.97
CA HIS A 29 -2.25 -7.60 -2.24
C HIS A 29 -0.93 -8.39 -2.07
N VAL A 30 -0.14 -8.08 -1.03
CA VAL A 30 1.09 -8.81 -0.73
C VAL A 30 0.79 -10.25 -0.36
N LYS A 31 -0.21 -10.50 0.49
CA LYS A 31 -0.62 -11.86 0.85
C LYS A 31 -1.00 -12.68 -0.36
N GLU A 32 -1.81 -12.12 -1.26
CA GLU A 32 -2.24 -12.80 -2.49
C GLU A 32 -1.06 -13.05 -3.43
N CYS A 33 -0.17 -12.07 -3.60
CA CYS A 33 1.05 -12.21 -4.38
C CYS A 33 1.92 -13.37 -3.85
N VAL A 34 2.16 -13.42 -2.54
CA VAL A 34 2.91 -14.50 -1.89
C VAL A 34 2.22 -15.85 -2.08
N ARG A 35 0.89 -15.92 -1.96
CA ARG A 35 0.12 -17.14 -2.19
C ARG A 35 0.35 -17.69 -3.60
N LEU A 36 0.26 -16.83 -4.62
CA LEU A 36 0.46 -17.21 -6.03
C LEU A 36 1.90 -17.63 -6.33
N PHE A 37 2.89 -16.96 -5.74
CA PHE A 37 4.29 -17.38 -5.88
C PHE A 37 4.55 -18.73 -5.22
N ARG A 38 3.93 -19.03 -4.07
CA ARG A 38 4.01 -20.37 -3.46
C ARG A 38 3.38 -21.43 -4.34
N GLU A 39 2.16 -21.18 -4.84
CA GLU A 39 1.47 -22.08 -5.77
C GLU A 39 2.30 -22.37 -7.03
N LEU A 40 2.98 -21.35 -7.56
CA LEU A 40 3.91 -21.51 -8.68
C LEU A 40 5.13 -22.36 -8.29
N MET A 41 5.73 -22.13 -7.13
CA MET A 41 6.87 -22.90 -6.64
C MET A 41 6.50 -24.37 -6.43
N ASP A 42 5.41 -24.65 -5.73
CA ASP A 42 4.91 -26.00 -5.49
C ASP A 42 4.67 -26.72 -6.83
N GLY A 43 4.02 -26.05 -7.78
CA GLY A 43 3.80 -26.61 -9.11
C GLY A 43 5.09 -26.86 -9.91
N LEU A 44 6.13 -26.05 -9.73
CA LEU A 44 7.44 -26.27 -10.37
C LEU A 44 8.20 -27.43 -9.73
N GLU A 45 8.09 -27.60 -8.41
CA GLU A 45 8.71 -28.69 -7.65
C GLU A 45 8.06 -30.04 -7.98
N GLU A 46 6.74 -30.10 -8.05
CA GLU A 46 5.98 -31.32 -8.34
C GLU A 46 6.20 -31.83 -9.78
N LYS A 47 6.39 -30.93 -10.74
CA LYS A 47 6.26 -31.27 -12.17
C LYS A 47 7.55 -31.66 -12.90
N GLY A 48 8.72 -31.56 -12.28
CA GLY A 48 9.99 -32.10 -12.79
C GLY A 48 10.33 -31.74 -14.25
N LYS A 49 11.36 -32.38 -14.85
CA LYS A 49 11.77 -32.12 -16.25
C LYS A 49 10.87 -32.77 -17.32
N ALA A 50 9.84 -33.51 -16.92
CA ALA A 50 8.98 -34.28 -17.82
C ALA A 50 7.50 -33.92 -17.59
N SER A 51 7.16 -32.65 -17.83
CA SER A 51 5.78 -32.16 -17.75
C SER A 51 5.11 -32.24 -19.12
N SER A 52 3.84 -32.62 -19.14
CA SER A 52 2.97 -32.57 -20.32
C SER A 52 2.73 -31.12 -20.79
N SER A 53 2.26 -30.95 -22.04
CA SER A 53 1.93 -29.62 -22.58
C SER A 53 0.91 -28.87 -21.72
N ASP A 54 -0.14 -29.57 -21.28
CA ASP A 54 -1.22 -28.99 -20.46
C ASP A 54 -0.70 -28.53 -19.10
N GLU A 55 0.25 -29.27 -18.52
CA GLU A 55 0.88 -28.90 -17.26
C GLU A 55 1.77 -27.66 -17.36
N ILE A 56 2.45 -27.50 -18.49
CA ILE A 56 3.26 -26.30 -18.80
C ILE A 56 2.35 -25.09 -19.03
N GLU A 57 1.21 -25.28 -19.69
CA GLU A 57 0.22 -24.22 -19.90
C GLU A 57 -0.36 -23.73 -18.58
N GLU A 58 -0.72 -24.65 -17.68
CA GLU A 58 -1.23 -24.31 -16.34
C GLU A 58 -0.17 -23.54 -15.52
N LEU A 59 1.08 -24.03 -15.49
CA LEU A 59 2.17 -23.31 -14.82
C LEU A 59 2.42 -21.92 -15.42
N SER A 60 2.27 -21.79 -16.74
CA SER A 60 2.41 -20.51 -17.42
C SER A 60 1.28 -19.55 -17.05
N ARG A 61 0.06 -20.05 -16.82
CA ARG A 61 -1.06 -19.26 -16.31
C ARG A 61 -0.80 -18.76 -14.90
N ILE A 62 -0.43 -19.65 -13.98
CA ILE A 62 -0.10 -19.31 -12.59
C ILE A 62 1.04 -18.28 -12.54
N ARG A 63 2.08 -18.46 -13.37
CA ARG A 63 3.18 -17.49 -13.50
C ARG A 63 2.68 -16.10 -13.91
N ASN A 64 1.81 -16.04 -14.92
CA ASN A 64 1.26 -14.77 -15.39
C ASN A 64 0.40 -14.10 -14.31
N ASP A 65 -0.36 -14.87 -13.55
CA ASP A 65 -1.20 -14.34 -12.46
C ASP A 65 -0.35 -13.87 -11.27
N ALA A 66 0.74 -14.56 -10.92
CA ALA A 66 1.72 -14.10 -9.95
C ALA A 66 2.38 -12.78 -10.37
N ILE A 67 2.74 -12.63 -11.65
CA ILE A 67 3.30 -11.37 -12.18
C ILE A 67 2.27 -10.23 -12.09
N LYS A 68 1.00 -10.49 -12.41
CA LYS A 68 -0.07 -9.49 -12.26
C LYS A 68 -0.26 -9.10 -10.80
N ALA A 69 -0.24 -10.06 -9.89
CA ALA A 69 -0.37 -9.79 -8.45
C ALA A 69 0.79 -8.93 -7.95
N LEU A 70 2.02 -9.21 -8.37
CA LEU A 70 3.17 -8.35 -8.08
C LEU A 70 2.98 -6.93 -8.63
N SER A 71 2.47 -6.79 -9.85
CA SER A 71 2.16 -5.47 -10.42
C SER A 71 1.11 -4.71 -9.58
N GLN A 72 0.14 -5.40 -8.99
CA GLN A 72 -0.83 -4.75 -8.08
C GLN A 72 -0.19 -4.32 -6.78
N VAL A 73 0.69 -5.15 -6.19
CA VAL A 73 1.48 -4.77 -5.01
C VAL A 73 2.22 -3.47 -5.25
N LEU A 74 3.00 -3.38 -6.34
CA LEU A 74 3.77 -2.18 -6.68
C LEU A 74 2.87 -0.94 -6.89
N LYS A 75 1.69 -1.13 -7.50
CA LYS A 75 0.72 -0.05 -7.65
C LYS A 75 0.19 0.43 -6.30
N SER A 76 -0.17 -0.50 -5.41
CA SER A 76 -0.66 -0.14 -4.07
C SER A 76 0.43 0.46 -3.17
N GLU A 77 1.69 0.07 -3.34
CA GLU A 77 2.83 0.71 -2.69
C GLU A 77 2.94 2.20 -3.09
N GLY A 78 2.75 2.49 -4.38
CA GLY A 78 2.66 3.88 -4.86
C GLY A 78 1.53 4.67 -4.20
N ASN A 79 0.37 4.04 -3.95
CA ASN A 79 -0.73 4.67 -3.24
C ASN A 79 -0.39 4.93 -1.76
N ILE A 80 0.26 3.98 -1.07
CA ILE A 80 0.72 4.18 0.32
C ILE A 80 1.67 5.38 0.40
N GLU A 81 2.66 5.45 -0.49
CA GLU A 81 3.61 6.56 -0.50
C GLU A 81 2.93 7.89 -0.83
N HIS A 82 1.89 7.89 -1.67
CA HIS A 82 1.04 9.07 -1.88
C HIS A 82 0.34 9.51 -0.59
N GLU A 83 -0.35 8.61 0.12
CA GLU A 83 -1.03 8.95 1.38
C GLU A 83 -0.07 9.38 2.49
N LYS A 84 1.11 8.74 2.55
CA LYS A 84 2.19 9.12 3.47
C LYS A 84 2.70 10.54 3.20
N SER A 85 2.78 10.95 1.94
CA SER A 85 3.16 12.32 1.59
C SER A 85 2.15 13.34 2.13
N HIS A 86 0.84 13.05 2.06
CA HIS A 86 -0.21 13.87 2.66
C HIS A 86 -0.07 14.00 4.18
N ILE A 87 0.32 12.92 4.86
CA ILE A 87 0.59 12.97 6.31
C ILE A 87 1.74 13.93 6.61
N PHE A 88 2.85 13.87 5.86
CA PHE A 88 3.98 14.78 6.07
C PHE A 88 3.62 16.25 5.82
N GLU A 89 2.83 16.53 4.79
CA GLU A 89 2.28 17.87 4.59
C GLU A 89 1.45 18.35 5.79
N SER A 90 0.63 17.47 6.36
CA SER A 90 -0.19 17.78 7.53
C SER A 90 0.67 18.11 8.76
N TYR A 91 1.79 17.41 8.95
CA TYR A 91 2.72 17.73 10.05
C TYR A 91 3.27 19.15 9.93
N GLY A 92 3.74 19.53 8.73
CA GLY A 92 4.22 20.89 8.49
C GLY A 92 3.14 21.95 8.70
N ALA A 93 1.93 21.70 8.20
CA ALA A 93 0.79 22.60 8.37
C ALA A 93 0.40 22.78 9.84
N LEU A 94 0.40 21.70 10.64
CA LEU A 94 0.10 21.73 12.06
C LEU A 94 1.12 22.54 12.85
N VAL A 95 2.42 22.31 12.64
CA VAL A 95 3.49 23.07 13.29
C VAL A 95 3.33 24.55 12.96
N LEU A 96 3.13 24.90 11.69
CA LEU A 96 2.93 26.29 11.29
C LEU A 96 1.69 26.92 11.93
N CYS A 97 0.59 26.18 12.05
CA CYS A 97 -0.62 26.66 12.72
C CYS A 97 -0.41 26.86 14.22
N LEU A 98 0.37 25.98 14.87
CA LEU A 98 0.75 26.12 16.27
C LEU A 98 1.59 27.38 16.48
N GLU A 99 2.67 27.57 15.73
CA GLU A 99 3.53 28.76 15.83
C GLU A 99 2.72 30.05 15.66
N LYS A 100 1.90 30.14 14.61
CA LYS A 100 1.01 31.30 14.38
C LYS A 100 -0.01 31.54 15.49
N THR A 101 -0.36 30.49 16.23
CA THR A 101 -1.27 30.62 17.38
C THR A 101 -0.53 31.22 18.57
N PHE A 102 0.72 30.82 18.80
CA PHE A 102 1.56 31.35 19.88
C PHE A 102 2.09 32.77 19.61
N GLU A 103 2.51 33.09 18.39
CA GLU A 103 2.93 34.46 17.99
C GLU A 103 1.87 35.53 18.30
N LYS A 104 0.59 35.15 18.37
CA LYS A 104 -0.53 36.06 18.65
C LYS A 104 -0.85 36.21 20.13
N LEU A 105 -0.22 35.40 20.98
CA LEU A 105 -0.33 35.48 22.44
C LEU A 105 0.78 36.38 23.03
N GLU A 106 1.84 36.63 22.26
CA GLU A 106 2.90 37.60 22.54
C GLU A 106 2.51 39.02 22.11
#